data_AF-A0A7X9DMG8-F1
#
_entry.id   AF-A0A7X9DMG8-F1
#
_cell.length_a   1.000
_cell.length_b   1.000
_cell.length_c   1.000
_cell.angle_alpha   90.00
_cell.angle_beta   90.00
_cell.angle_gamma   90.00
#
_symmetry.space_group_name_H-M   'P 1'
#
loop_
_entity.id
_entity.type
_entity.pdbx_description
1 polymer ?
#
loop_
_entity_poly.entity_id
_entity_poly.type
_entity_poly.pdbx_seq_one_letter_code
_entity_poly.pdbx_strand_id
1 'polypeptide(L)' 'ACVQVIDGTGEILINKVPFRLSAGEFIIMPANVPHALKAVEKFKMLLTMLRG' A
#
# COMPACT_ATOMS: atom_id res chain seq x y z
N ALA A 1 2.77 -9.65 -1.58
CA ALA A 1 2.47 -9.05 -0.26
C ALA A 1 1.17 -8.26 -0.37
N CYS A 2 0.46 -7.96 0.72
CA CYS A 2 -0.66 -7.03 0.68
C CYS A 2 -0.51 -5.93 1.73
N VAL A 3 -1.03 -4.74 1.41
CA VAL A 3 -1.05 -3.58 2.29
C VAL A 3 -2.51 -3.16 2.47
N GLN A 4 -2.91 -2.98 3.72
CA GLN A 4 -4.21 -2.43 4.09
C GLN A 4 -4.00 -1.12 4.84
N VAL A 5 -4.73 -0.07 4.47
CA VAL A 5 -4.73 1.19 5.21
C VAL A 5 -5.77 1.08 6.32
N ILE A 6 -5.33 1.28 7.57
CA ILE A 6 -6.20 1.18 8.75
C ILE A 6 -6.63 2.55 9.27
N ASP A 7 -5.89 3.60 8.93
CA ASP A 7 -6.14 4.97 9.37
C ASP A 7 -5.45 5.96 8.42
N GLY A 8 -6.07 7.10 8.13
CA GLY A 8 -5.58 8.12 7.19
C GLY A 8 -5.54 7.68 5.71
N THR A 9 -4.80 8.46 4.91
CA THR A 9 -4.68 8.28 3.45
C THR A 9 -3.21 8.13 3.02
N GLY A 10 -2.91 7.06 2.30
CA GLY A 10 -1.60 6.77 1.72
C GLY A 10 -1.64 6.68 0.20
N GLU A 11 -0.53 6.99 -0.46
CA GLU A 11 -0.32 6.75 -1.88
C GLU A 11 0.71 5.63 -2.06
N ILE A 12 0.33 4.58 -2.79
CA ILE A 12 1.18 3.42 -3.09
C ILE A 12 1.48 3.45 -4.58
N LEU A 13 2.76 3.52 -4.93
CA LEU A 13 3.21 3.42 -6.32
C LEU A 13 3.53 1.97 -6.62
N ILE A 14 2.84 1.40 -7.60
CA ILE A 14 3.11 0.06 -8.13
C ILE A 14 3.51 0.21 -9.58
N ASN A 15 4.73 -0.20 -9.94
CA ASN A 15 5.24 -0.05 -11.30
C ASN A 15 5.11 1.40 -11.85
N LYS A 16 5.42 2.40 -11.00
CA LYS A 16 5.27 3.84 -11.30
C LYS A 16 3.83 4.35 -11.46
N VAL A 17 2.82 3.51 -11.25
CA VAL A 17 1.42 3.93 -11.23
C VAL A 17 1.00 4.25 -9.79
N PRO A 18 0.55 5.48 -9.49
CA PRO A 18 0.11 5.86 -8.15
C PRO A 18 -1.31 5.35 -7.88
N PHE A 19 -1.50 4.75 -6.71
CA PHE A 19 -2.79 4.33 -6.16
C PHE A 19 -2.99 5.00 -4.81
N ARG A 20 -4.03 5.83 -4.69
CA ARG A 20 -4.45 6.37 -3.39
C ARG A 20 -5.34 5.36 -2.69
N LEU A 21 -5.04 5.12 -1.41
CA LEU A 21 -5.81 4.27 -0.53
C LEU A 21 -6.18 5.04 0.73
N SER A 22 -7.45 4.96 1.09
CA SER A 22 -8.06 5.50 2.30
C SER A 22 -8.24 4.39 3.33
N ALA A 23 -8.53 4.77 4.58
CA ALA A 23 -8.82 3.81 5.64
C ALA A 23 -9.91 2.79 5.23
N GLY A 24 -9.62 1.50 5.43
CA GLY A 24 -10.48 0.39 5.03
C GLY A 24 -10.12 -0.23 3.68
N GLU A 25 -9.36 0.47 2.83
CA GLU A 25 -8.93 -0.03 1.53
C GLU A 25 -7.64 -0.85 1.65
N PHE A 26 -7.48 -1.82 0.73
CA PHE A 26 -6.28 -2.62 0.64
C PHE A 26 -5.86 -2.82 -0.81
N ILE A 27 -4.58 -3.10 -1.02
CA ILE A 27 -4.02 -3.42 -2.33
C ILE A 27 -3.06 -4.60 -2.23
N ILE A 28 -3.00 -5.38 -3.31
CA ILE A 28 -2.04 -6.46 -3.47
C ILE A 28 -0.81 -5.92 -4.19
N MET A 29 0.36 -6.18 -3.61
CA MET A 29 1.66 -5.87 -4.18
C MET A 29 2.24 -7.14 -4.85
N PRO A 30 2.23 -7.23 -6.20
CA PRO A 30 2.77 -8.36 -6.93
C PRO A 30 4.26 -8.63 -6.66
N ALA A 31 4.71 -9.87 -6.80
CA ALA A 31 6.13 -10.20 -6.66
C ALA A 31 6.94 -9.60 -7.84
N ASN A 32 8.22 -9.29 -7.58
CA ASN A 32 9.18 -8.78 -8.57
C ASN A 32 8.83 -7.44 -9.25
N VAL A 33 7.80 -6.74 -8.75
CA VAL A 33 7.47 -5.39 -9.18
C VAL A 33 7.98 -4.41 -8.11
N PRO A 34 8.58 -3.27 -8.47
CA PRO A 34 8.94 -2.24 -7.49
C PRO A 34 7.70 -1.55 -6.94
N HIS A 35 7.65 -1.41 -5.62
CA HIS A 35 6.59 -0.72 -4.89
C HIS A 35 7.19 0.38 -4.02
N ALA A 36 6.52 1.53 -3.93
CA ALA A 36 6.88 2.60 -3.01
C ALA A 36 5.65 3.09 -2.25
N LEU A 37 5.86 3.53 -1.02
CA LEU A 37 4.81 4.13 -0.18
C LEU A 37 5.12 5.60 0.07
N LYS A 38 4.10 6.43 -0.09
CA LYS A 38 4.15 7.85 0.15
C LYS A 38 2.98 8.26 1.03
N ALA A 39 3.30 8.85 2.17
CA ALA A 39 2.31 9.46 3.05
C ALA A 39 1.79 10.75 2.39
N VAL A 40 0.50 10.77 2.02
CA VAL A 40 -0.17 12.03 1.64
C VAL A 40 -0.51 12.81 2.90
N GLU A 41 -0.92 12.09 3.95
CA GLU A 41 -1.13 12.58 5.30
C GLU A 41 -0.61 11.56 6.32
N LYS A 42 -0.73 11.85 7.63
CA LYS A 42 -0.43 10.85 8.65
C LYS A 42 -1.40 9.68 8.49
N PHE A 43 -0.87 8.51 8.15
CA PHE A 43 -1.65 7.31 7.94
C PHE A 43 -0.99 6.12 8.64
N LYS A 44 -1.78 5.08 8.91
CA LYS A 44 -1.31 3.80 9.44
C LYS A 44 -1.70 2.70 8.46
N MET A 45 -0.87 1.69 8.37
CA MET A 45 -1.12 0.54 7.51
C MET A 45 -0.67 -0.78 8.14
N LEU A 46 -1.29 -1.85 7.67
CA LEU A 46 -0.93 -3.23 7.96
C LEU A 46 -0.30 -3.85 6.71
N LEU A 47 0.96 -4.26 6.82
CA LEU A 47 1.67 -5.00 5.77
C LEU A 47 1.65 -6.50 6.10
N THR A 48 1.07 -7.29 5.20
CA THR A 48 1.10 -8.75 5.30
C THR A 48 1.98 -9.33 4.19
N MET A 49 3.08 -9.95 4.60
CA MET A 49 3.97 -10.68 3.69
C MET A 49 3.51 -12.13 3.59
N LEU A 50 3.08 -12.53 2.39
CA LEU A 50 2.79 -13.92 2.10
C LEU A 50 4.12 -14.63 1.82
N ARG A 51 4.46 -15.63 2.65
CA ARG A 51 5.61 -16.51 2.44
C ARG A 51 5.12 -17.77 1.75
N GLY A 52 5.58 -17.98 0.53
CA GLY A 52 5.55 -19.28 -0.17
C GLY A 52 6.92 -19.91 -0.13
#